data_AF-A0A651EF42-F1
#
_entry.id   AF-A0A651EF42-F1
#
_cell.length_a   1.000
_cell.length_b   1.000
_cell.length_c   1.000
_cell.angle_alpha   90.00
_cell.angle_beta   90.00
_cell.angle_gamma   90.00
#
_symmetry.space_group_name_H-M   'P 1'
#
loop_
_entity.id
_entity.type
_entity.pdbx_description
1 polymer ?
#
loop_
_entity_poly.entity_id
_entity_poly.type
_entity_poly.pdbx_seq_one_letter_code
_entity_poly.pdbx_strand_id
1 'polypeptide(L)'
;MRHPHTKDFQDRLKRVFDEVDDYLEERYGSLYDLHPARPPHGATSNKEHSGLFNVGASFTAGYGSQFGRGYALSIEIATLDRVPDDVEEQIDDDAVAMIRELLPREFPGRRLEVTRDGRVFKIHGDLSLGQA
;
A
#
# COMPACT_ATOMS: atom_id res chain seq x y z
N MET A 1 -18.47 13.09 -10.37
CA MET A 1 -17.48 14.15 -10.04
C MET A 1 -16.70 13.71 -8.81
N ARG A 2 -15.38 13.61 -8.91
CA ARG A 2 -14.48 13.27 -7.80
C ARG A 2 -14.24 14.58 -7.01
N HIS A 3 -14.53 14.61 -5.71
CA HIS A 3 -14.36 15.81 -4.91
C HIS A 3 -12.86 16.16 -4.79
N PRO A 4 -12.42 17.43 -4.96
CA PRO A 4 -11.00 17.80 -4.99
C PRO A 4 -10.21 17.28 -3.79
N HIS A 5 -10.77 17.40 -2.60
CA HIS A 5 -10.14 16.93 -1.37
C HIS A 5 -9.98 15.39 -1.31
N THR A 6 -10.88 14.64 -1.95
CA THR A 6 -10.72 13.17 -2.07
C THR A 6 -9.55 12.84 -2.98
N LYS A 7 -9.37 13.60 -4.07
CA LYS A 7 -8.25 13.41 -4.98
C LYS A 7 -6.93 13.71 -4.27
N ASP A 8 -6.83 14.82 -3.56
CA ASP A 8 -5.59 15.19 -2.84
C ASP A 8 -5.19 14.15 -1.78
N PHE A 9 -6.18 13.62 -1.06
CA PHE A 9 -5.95 12.54 -0.09
C PHE A 9 -5.45 11.26 -0.78
N GLN A 10 -6.07 10.88 -1.90
CA GLN A 10 -5.67 9.70 -2.68
C GLN A 10 -4.30 9.88 -3.33
N ASP A 11 -3.96 11.08 -3.81
CA ASP A 11 -2.66 11.37 -4.41
C ASP A 11 -1.54 11.33 -3.35
N ARG A 12 -1.83 11.76 -2.10
CA ARG A 12 -0.90 11.59 -0.96
C ARG A 12 -0.70 10.13 -0.60
N LEU A 13 -1.77 9.34 -0.50
CA LEU A 13 -1.67 7.89 -0.26
C LEU A 13 -0.90 7.21 -1.39
N LYS A 14 -1.14 7.60 -2.65
CA LYS A 14 -0.41 7.06 -3.79
C LYS A 14 1.09 7.32 -3.67
N ARG A 15 1.52 8.51 -3.24
CA ARG A 15 2.95 8.77 -3.00
C ARG A 15 3.56 7.86 -1.94
N VAL A 16 2.82 7.59 -0.86
CA VAL A 16 3.26 6.61 0.16
C VAL A 16 3.45 5.25 -0.50
N PHE A 17 2.47 4.77 -1.26
CA PHE A 17 2.55 3.45 -1.89
C PHE A 17 3.63 3.36 -2.97
N ASP A 18 3.79 4.41 -3.79
CA ASP A 18 4.82 4.48 -4.83
C ASP A 18 6.25 4.50 -4.23
N GLU A 19 6.45 5.03 -3.02
CA GLU A 19 7.75 5.01 -2.32
C GLU A 19 8.00 3.64 -1.65
N VAL A 20 6.95 2.98 -1.14
CA VAL A 20 7.04 1.61 -0.59
C VAL A 20 7.31 0.59 -1.70
N ASP A 21 6.67 0.75 -2.86
CA ASP A 21 6.90 -0.06 -4.05
C ASP A 21 8.37 -0.03 -4.46
N ASP A 22 8.97 1.16 -4.61
CA ASP A 22 10.40 1.30 -4.93
C ASP A 22 11.30 0.58 -3.93
N TYR A 23 10.99 0.70 -2.64
CA TYR A 23 11.75 0.05 -1.59
C TYR A 23 11.67 -1.48 -1.64
N LEU A 24 10.48 -2.02 -1.87
CA LEU A 24 10.30 -3.48 -2.01
C LEU A 24 10.98 -3.99 -3.29
N GLU A 25 10.88 -3.25 -4.39
CA GLU A 25 11.55 -3.59 -5.65
C GLU A 25 13.07 -3.60 -5.51
N GLU A 26 13.64 -2.60 -4.83
CA GLU A 26 15.09 -2.54 -4.56
C GLU A 26 15.53 -3.70 -3.68
N ARG A 27 14.75 -4.05 -2.65
CA ARG A 27 15.12 -5.06 -1.66
C ARG A 27 14.87 -6.50 -2.14
N TYR A 28 13.80 -6.72 -2.90
CA TYR A 28 13.25 -8.04 -3.19
C TYR A 28 12.97 -8.30 -4.68
N GLY A 29 13.00 -7.28 -5.54
CA GLY A 29 12.58 -7.37 -6.95
C GLY A 29 13.38 -8.35 -7.84
N SER A 30 14.49 -8.88 -7.34
CA SER A 30 15.32 -9.88 -8.04
C SER A 30 15.25 -11.29 -7.43
N LEU A 31 14.47 -11.49 -6.37
CA LEU A 31 14.36 -12.79 -5.68
C LEU A 31 13.45 -13.78 -6.40
N TYR A 32 12.52 -13.28 -7.20
CA TYR A 32 11.50 -14.07 -7.89
C TYR A 32 11.40 -13.66 -9.35
N ASP A 33 10.99 -14.61 -10.20
CA ASP A 33 10.74 -14.31 -11.60
C ASP A 33 9.48 -13.47 -11.73
N LEU A 34 9.60 -12.37 -12.47
CA LEU A 34 8.47 -11.52 -12.78
C LEU A 34 7.43 -12.28 -13.62
N HIS A 35 6.15 -12.13 -13.28
CA HIS A 35 5.07 -12.76 -14.03
C HIS A 35 5.17 -12.39 -15.54
N PRO A 36 5.07 -13.34 -16.49
CA PRO A 36 5.35 -13.08 -17.91
C PRO A 36 4.51 -11.97 -18.57
N ALA A 37 3.29 -11.76 -18.07
CA ALA A 37 2.38 -10.70 -18.52
C ALA A 37 2.63 -9.32 -17.86
N ARG A 38 3.60 -9.22 -16.95
CA ARG A 38 3.88 -8.02 -16.16
C ARG A 38 5.08 -7.27 -16.79
N PRO A 39 4.95 -5.97 -17.10
CA PRO A 39 6.08 -5.17 -17.57
C PRO A 39 7.18 -5.03 -16.50
N PRO A 40 8.47 -4.92 -16.89
CA PRO A 40 9.56 -4.67 -15.96
C PRO A 40 9.38 -3.38 -15.15
N HIS A 41 9.91 -3.32 -13.93
CA HIS A 41 9.80 -2.14 -13.07
C HIS A 41 10.21 -0.84 -13.79
N GLY A 42 9.35 0.18 -13.71
CA GLY A 42 9.54 1.48 -14.37
C GLY A 42 9.14 1.51 -15.86
N ALA A 43 8.66 0.42 -16.44
CA ALA A 43 8.21 0.38 -17.85
C ALA A 43 6.85 1.05 -18.07
N THR A 44 6.07 1.33 -17.02
CA THR A 44 4.76 1.98 -17.09
C THR A 44 4.75 3.30 -16.32
N SER A 45 3.81 4.18 -16.66
CA SER A 45 3.61 5.45 -15.93
C SER A 45 2.96 5.28 -14.55
N ASN A 46 2.40 4.10 -14.26
CA ASN A 46 1.89 3.73 -12.94
C ASN A 46 2.71 2.56 -12.40
N LYS A 47 3.32 2.72 -11.22
CA LYS A 47 4.16 1.69 -10.59
C LYS A 47 3.37 0.41 -10.27
N GLU A 48 2.12 0.56 -9.85
CA GLU A 48 1.16 -0.54 -9.65
C GLU A 48 0.93 -1.43 -10.90
N HIS A 49 1.42 -1.03 -12.08
CA HIS A 49 1.30 -1.76 -13.35
C HIS A 49 2.62 -2.33 -13.89
N SER A 50 3.74 -2.17 -13.19
CA SER A 50 5.02 -2.78 -13.58
C SER A 50 5.77 -3.30 -12.36
N GLY A 51 6.83 -4.07 -12.59
CA GLY A 51 7.65 -4.60 -11.50
C GLY A 51 7.00 -5.77 -10.76
N LEU A 52 7.77 -6.34 -9.83
CA LEU A 52 7.39 -7.47 -9.01
C LEU A 52 6.30 -7.11 -8.00
N PHE A 53 6.23 -5.86 -7.54
CA PHE A 53 5.29 -5.48 -6.49
C PHE A 53 4.10 -4.67 -7.03
N ASN A 54 3.02 -4.71 -6.26
CA ASN A 54 1.89 -3.81 -6.37
C ASN A 54 1.42 -3.47 -4.97
N VAL A 55 1.70 -2.24 -4.54
CA VAL A 55 1.32 -1.74 -3.21
C VAL A 55 0.16 -0.77 -3.36
N GLY A 56 -0.91 -1.01 -2.61
CA GLY A 56 -2.10 -0.17 -2.65
C GLY A 56 -3.00 -0.35 -1.45
N ALA A 57 -4.18 0.28 -1.52
CA ALA A 57 -5.19 0.09 -0.50
C ALA A 57 -6.62 0.36 -1.01
N SER A 58 -7.58 -0.36 -0.44
CA SER A 58 -9.00 -0.20 -0.75
C SER A 58 -9.77 0.37 0.44
N PHE A 59 -10.58 1.40 0.21
CA PHE A 59 -11.44 1.95 1.25
C PHE A 59 -12.50 0.92 1.67
N THR A 60 -12.71 0.78 2.97
CA THR A 60 -13.72 -0.09 3.57
C THR A 60 -14.56 0.68 4.58
N ALA A 61 -15.87 0.40 4.60
CA ALA A 61 -16.79 0.95 5.60
C ALA A 61 -16.54 0.37 7.01
N GLY A 62 -15.83 -0.76 7.11
CA GLY A 62 -15.41 -1.34 8.39
C GLY A 62 -16.42 -2.31 9.03
N TYR A 63 -17.36 -2.88 8.29
CA TYR A 63 -18.22 -3.94 8.84
C TYR A 63 -17.37 -5.16 9.23
N GLY A 64 -17.40 -5.55 10.51
CA GLY A 64 -16.57 -6.62 11.07
C GLY A 64 -15.13 -6.23 11.44
N SER A 65 -14.75 -4.96 11.24
CA SER A 65 -13.45 -4.39 11.60
C SER A 65 -13.36 -4.10 13.09
N GLN A 66 -12.20 -4.34 13.70
CA GLN A 66 -11.93 -3.88 15.08
C GLN A 66 -11.78 -2.36 15.16
N PHE A 67 -11.38 -1.71 14.07
CA PHE A 67 -11.04 -0.28 14.01
C PHE A 67 -12.07 0.56 13.23
N GLY A 68 -13.15 -0.07 12.76
CA GLY A 68 -14.14 0.57 11.89
C GLY A 68 -13.62 0.87 10.49
N ARG A 69 -14.03 2.02 9.94
CA ARG A 69 -13.70 2.46 8.57
C ARG A 69 -12.19 2.70 8.40
N GLY A 70 -11.70 2.45 7.21
CA GLY A 70 -10.27 2.57 6.91
C GLY A 70 -9.92 2.05 5.54
N TYR A 71 -8.65 2.12 5.20
CA TYR A 71 -8.10 1.56 3.96
C TYR A 71 -7.43 0.23 4.29
N ALA A 72 -7.95 -0.87 3.75
CA ALA A 72 -7.30 -2.18 3.83
C ALA A 72 -6.13 -2.19 2.84
N LEU A 73 -4.93 -2.50 3.33
CA LEU A 73 -3.72 -2.58 2.52
C LEU A 73 -3.74 -3.82 1.64
N SER A 74 -3.18 -3.68 0.43
CA SER A 74 -2.91 -4.78 -0.51
C SER A 74 -1.44 -4.68 -0.90
N ILE A 75 -0.68 -5.73 -0.65
CA ILE A 75 0.72 -5.87 -1.06
C ILE A 75 0.76 -7.16 -1.86
N GLU A 76 0.89 -7.04 -3.17
CA GLU A 76 0.84 -8.18 -4.09
C GLU A 76 2.20 -8.41 -4.73
N ILE A 77 2.58 -9.68 -4.86
CA ILE A 77 3.80 -10.11 -5.54
C ILE A 77 3.40 -10.70 -6.90
N ALA A 78 3.73 -10.00 -7.98
CA ALA A 78 3.42 -10.36 -9.36
C ALA A 78 4.38 -11.43 -9.90
N THR A 79 4.32 -12.63 -9.32
CA THR A 79 5.11 -13.80 -9.75
C THR A 79 4.23 -15.05 -9.91
N LEU A 80 4.73 -16.02 -10.68
CA LEU A 80 4.18 -17.39 -10.72
C LEU A 80 4.92 -18.34 -9.77
N ASP A 81 6.03 -17.88 -9.19
CA ASP A 81 6.80 -18.65 -8.24
C ASP A 81 6.00 -18.86 -6.95
N ARG A 82 6.29 -19.96 -6.27
CA ARG A 82 5.76 -20.19 -4.94
C ARG A 82 6.55 -19.34 -3.95
N VAL A 83 5.92 -18.29 -3.43
CA VAL A 83 6.45 -17.51 -2.30
C VAL A 83 6.12 -18.26 -0.99
N PRO A 84 7.09 -18.58 -0.14
CA PRO A 84 6.84 -19.14 1.18
C PRO A 84 6.11 -18.14 2.10
N ASP A 85 5.17 -18.64 2.93
CA ASP A 85 4.35 -17.82 3.82
C ASP A 85 5.19 -16.91 4.76
N ASP A 86 6.35 -17.38 5.21
CA ASP A 86 7.27 -16.62 6.08
C ASP A 86 7.97 -15.47 5.34
N VAL A 87 8.22 -15.63 4.04
CA VAL A 87 8.75 -14.57 3.19
C VAL A 87 7.67 -13.54 2.88
N GLU A 88 6.45 -13.98 2.59
CA GLU A 88 5.30 -13.09 2.39
C GLU A 88 5.03 -12.25 3.65
N GLU A 89 5.03 -12.87 4.84
CA GLU A 89 4.87 -12.16 6.11
C GLU A 89 5.99 -11.15 6.36
N GLN A 90 7.24 -11.49 6.02
CA GLN A 90 8.38 -10.58 6.13
C GLN A 90 8.26 -9.37 5.18
N ILE A 91 7.82 -9.59 3.94
CA ILE A 91 7.57 -8.52 2.95
C ILE A 91 6.46 -7.60 3.45
N ASP A 92 5.36 -8.16 3.94
CA ASP A 92 4.25 -7.41 4.52
C ASP A 92 4.70 -6.55 5.70
N ASP A 93 5.47 -7.10 6.63
CA ASP A 93 5.96 -6.40 7.81
C ASP A 93 6.91 -5.25 7.43
N ASP A 94 7.80 -5.46 6.45
CA ASP A 94 8.69 -4.42 5.93
C ASP A 94 7.91 -3.29 5.24
N ALA A 95 6.93 -3.64 4.41
CA ALA A 95 6.06 -2.68 3.75
C ALA A 95 5.28 -1.85 4.78
N VAL A 96 4.69 -2.50 5.79
CA VAL A 96 3.95 -1.84 6.87
C VAL A 96 4.84 -0.95 7.71
N ALA A 97 6.06 -1.38 8.02
CA ALA A 97 7.04 -0.56 8.74
C ALA A 97 7.33 0.73 7.97
N MET A 98 7.57 0.63 6.66
CA MET A 98 7.80 1.81 5.82
C MET A 98 6.55 2.70 5.70
N ILE A 99 5.36 2.14 5.52
CA ILE A 99 4.12 2.91 5.49
C ILE A 99 3.94 3.70 6.80
N ARG A 100 4.24 3.12 7.96
CA ARG A 100 4.17 3.80 9.25
C ARG A 100 5.12 5.00 9.34
N GLU A 101 6.28 4.93 8.71
CA GLU A 101 7.24 6.04 8.65
C GLU A 101 6.79 7.15 7.67
N LEU A 102 6.18 6.76 6.55
CA LEU A 102 5.77 7.70 5.49
C LEU A 102 4.45 8.41 5.79
N LEU A 103 3.51 7.77 6.48
CA LEU A 103 2.20 8.36 6.75
C LEU A 103 2.28 9.71 7.47
N PRO A 104 3.07 9.90 8.55
CA PRO A 104 3.23 11.20 9.18
C PRO A 104 3.88 12.26 8.29
N ARG A 105 4.74 11.84 7.34
CA ARG A 105 5.41 12.73 6.37
C ARG A 105 4.42 13.25 5.33
N GLU A 106 3.58 12.37 4.76
CA GLU A 106 2.60 12.73 3.73
C GLU A 106 1.30 13.32 4.30
N PHE A 107 0.97 13.04 5.56
CA PHE A 107 -0.22 13.54 6.25
C PHE A 107 0.12 14.27 7.56
N PRO A 108 0.89 15.38 7.49
CA PRO A 108 1.25 16.14 8.68
C PRO A 108 -0.02 16.67 9.37
N GLY A 109 -0.08 16.52 10.70
CA GLY A 109 -1.22 16.96 11.50
C GLY A 109 -2.43 16.03 11.49
N ARG A 110 -2.39 14.90 10.77
CA ARG A 110 -3.41 13.84 10.85
C ARG A 110 -2.88 12.66 11.65
N ARG A 111 -3.76 12.08 12.46
CA ARG A 111 -3.47 10.85 13.18
C ARG A 111 -3.95 9.67 12.35
N LEU A 112 -3.07 9.17 11.48
CA LEU A 112 -3.26 7.93 10.73
C LEU A 112 -2.36 6.86 11.33
N GLU A 113 -2.90 5.65 11.46
CA GLU A 113 -2.22 4.50 12.04
C GLU A 113 -2.39 3.28 11.14
N VAL A 114 -1.39 2.40 11.13
CA VAL A 114 -1.46 1.10 10.44
C VAL A 114 -1.44 -0.02 11.46
N THR A 115 -2.52 -0.79 11.52
CA THR A 115 -2.70 -1.90 12.46
C THR A 115 -3.16 -3.15 11.72
N ARG A 116 -2.89 -4.33 12.31
CA ARG A 116 -3.42 -5.60 11.79
C ARG A 116 -4.88 -5.73 12.21
N ASP A 117 -5.77 -5.92 11.23
CA ASP A 117 -7.21 -6.08 11.41
C ASP A 117 -7.65 -7.40 10.77
N GLY A 118 -7.65 -8.46 11.57
CA GLY A 118 -7.82 -9.83 11.07
C GLY A 118 -6.61 -10.28 10.26
N ARG A 119 -6.84 -10.62 8.98
CA ARG A 119 -5.79 -11.13 8.07
C ARG A 119 -5.09 -10.04 7.27
N VAL A 120 -5.57 -8.80 7.33
CA VAL A 120 -5.03 -7.68 6.55
C VAL A 120 -4.49 -6.61 7.47
N PHE A 121 -3.63 -5.75 6.94
CA PHE A 121 -3.30 -4.49 7.59
C PHE A 121 -4.27 -3.40 7.15
N LYS A 122 -4.54 -2.45 8.05
CA LYS A 122 -5.50 -1.37 7.83
C LYS A 122 -4.92 -0.04 8.25
N ILE A 123 -5.02 0.94 7.36
CA ILE A 123 -4.85 2.35 7.68
C ILE A 123 -6.18 2.88 8.25
N HIS A 124 -6.18 3.39 9.48
CA HIS A 124 -7.34 3.99 10.14
C HIS A 124 -6.98 5.27 10.90
N GLY A 125 -7.98 5.92 11.49
CA GLY A 125 -7.82 7.17 12.25
C GLY A 125 -8.52 8.36 11.59
N ASP A 126 -7.83 9.50 11.44
CA ASP A 126 -8.36 10.72 10.86
C ASP A 126 -8.43 10.69 9.33
N LEU A 127 -9.51 10.08 8.82
CA LEU A 127 -9.84 10.01 7.40
C LEU A 127 -10.63 11.23 6.89
N SER A 128 -10.71 12.32 7.67
CA SER A 128 -11.48 13.50 7.25
C SER A 128 -10.86 14.14 6.00
N LEU A 129 -11.67 14.73 5.11
CA LEU A 129 -11.17 15.36 3.88
C LEU A 129 -10.89 16.86 4.06
N GLY A 130 -10.99 17.39 5.28
CA GLY A 130 -11.03 18.83 5.54
C GLY A 130 -12.44 19.42 5.36
N GLN A 131 -12.59 20.72 5.63
CA GLN A 131 -13.80 21.49 5.31
C GLN A 131 -13.77 21.86 3.82
N ALA A 132 -14.94 21.81 3.17
CA ALA A 132 -15.14 22.21 1.77
C ALA A 132 -15.29 23.73 1.63
#